data_AF-A0A410WR75-F1
#
_entry.id   AF-A0A410WR75-F1
#
_cell.length_a   1.000
_cell.length_b   1.000
_cell.length_c   1.000
_cell.angle_alpha   90.00
_cell.angle_beta   90.00
_cell.angle_gamma   90.00
#
_symmetry.space_group_name_H-M   'P 1'
#
loop_
_entity.id
_entity.type
_entity.pdbx_description
1 polymer ?
#
loop_
_entity_poly.entity_id
_entity_poly.type
_entity_poly.pdbx_seq_one_letter_code
_entity_poly.pdbx_strand_id
1 'polypeptide(L)'
;MSQTVFSFADISVAPYKFERIMDLHLDKAVNEHAKLTISGIVPEEMLDRYVEQADENEQIAVSVRDGERTTVIFQGIVTNMAVKAVHNVRTLTIEAQSSTLLMDIRKVTRSFQNKQMTYRGLLDRIAGSYPNSDVVVEAAGGTSIGGLVVQYKETDWEFARRLASRLHLPLIPLCSQKGMKCYVGVPDLGEPHKVDAYNYSIRKNLKDFKRKSENGVSGIDEQNSISYEVSSSSILELGSPVAFQQRKLYVYRASTRMEGGTLTSRYELRDKQGFSCPTLYAYKLAGTSLFGSIKDVSKDKVKVKLHIDGKSSSDESLWFPYSTVYSSPDGSGWYCMPEVGDEVRLYFPDEQEKNAYAASSVDTDSSDPQKRSDPSVKSISTKYGKQIVFKPGSVEIIGSGSLLMRLTDDGGIEINSHKKISISAMEDIEITGGGKVLIQGEEGIDLKQADASLSIMDEVKISGAKVNIE
;
A
#
# COMPACT_ATOMS: atom_id res chain seq x y z
N MET A 1 24.08 -44.50 -4.73
CA MET A 1 23.42 -44.60 -6.06
C MET A 1 24.22 -43.73 -7.01
N SER A 2 24.45 -44.20 -8.23
CA SER A 2 25.13 -43.43 -9.28
C SER A 2 24.42 -42.08 -9.44
N GLN A 3 25.16 -40.96 -9.33
CA GLN A 3 24.61 -39.65 -9.65
C GLN A 3 24.29 -39.62 -11.14
N THR A 4 23.06 -39.29 -11.51
CA THR A 4 22.70 -39.06 -12.92
C THR A 4 23.48 -37.84 -13.41
N VAL A 5 24.10 -37.96 -14.58
CA VAL A 5 24.87 -36.90 -15.24
C VAL A 5 24.19 -36.62 -16.57
N PHE A 6 23.83 -35.35 -16.80
CA PHE A 6 23.19 -34.92 -18.04
C PHE A 6 24.22 -34.29 -18.98
N SER A 7 24.14 -34.63 -20.26
CA SER A 7 24.92 -34.03 -21.35
C SER A 7 24.05 -33.08 -22.17
N PHE A 8 24.63 -32.43 -23.18
CA PHE A 8 23.87 -31.62 -24.14
C PHE A 8 22.74 -32.40 -24.84
N ALA A 9 22.91 -33.71 -25.06
CA ALA A 9 21.93 -34.54 -25.77
C ALA A 9 20.68 -34.85 -24.92
N ASP A 10 20.79 -34.70 -23.60
CA ASP A 10 19.70 -34.96 -22.65
C ASP A 10 18.81 -33.73 -22.44
N ILE A 11 19.22 -32.56 -22.96
CA ILE A 11 18.50 -31.30 -22.82
C ILE A 11 17.53 -31.13 -24.00
N SER A 12 16.29 -30.78 -23.67
CA SER A 12 15.26 -30.43 -24.64
C SER A 12 14.71 -29.05 -24.32
N VAL A 13 14.47 -28.27 -25.37
CA VAL A 13 13.94 -26.91 -25.30
C VAL A 13 12.66 -26.87 -26.11
N ALA A 14 11.59 -26.34 -25.55
CA ALA A 14 10.33 -26.13 -26.23
C ALA A 14 9.95 -24.65 -26.18
N PRO A 15 9.40 -24.07 -27.28
CA PRO A 15 9.13 -24.69 -28.58
C PRO A 15 10.36 -24.80 -29.52
N TYR A 16 11.53 -24.30 -29.09
CA TYR A 16 12.72 -24.17 -29.93
C TYR A 16 13.48 -25.48 -30.15
N LYS A 17 13.60 -25.91 -31.42
CA LYS A 17 14.36 -27.10 -31.78
C LYS A 17 15.78 -26.72 -32.17
N PHE A 18 16.73 -27.02 -31.28
CA PHE A 18 18.15 -26.93 -31.56
C PHE A 18 18.66 -28.21 -32.22
N GLU A 19 19.49 -28.09 -33.25
CA GLU A 19 20.28 -29.21 -33.77
C GLU A 19 21.38 -29.58 -32.77
N ARG A 20 21.98 -28.57 -32.14
CA ARG A 20 23.00 -28.74 -31.11
C ARG A 20 22.99 -27.56 -30.15
N ILE A 21 22.74 -27.84 -28.87
CA ILE A 21 22.93 -26.86 -27.80
C ILE A 21 24.44 -26.66 -27.58
N MET A 22 24.87 -25.42 -27.50
CA MET A 22 26.27 -25.03 -27.30
C MET A 22 26.55 -24.57 -25.88
N ASP A 23 25.60 -23.86 -25.27
CA ASP A 23 25.73 -23.35 -23.91
C ASP A 23 24.36 -23.27 -23.23
N LEU A 24 24.35 -23.46 -21.92
CA LEU A 24 23.20 -23.28 -21.06
C LEU A 24 23.67 -22.74 -19.74
N HIS A 25 23.08 -21.63 -19.32
CA HIS A 25 23.25 -21.05 -18.00
C HIS A 25 21.88 -20.75 -17.38
N LEU A 26 21.61 -21.35 -16.22
CA LEU A 26 20.39 -21.16 -15.46
C LEU A 26 20.74 -20.70 -14.03
N ASP A 27 20.37 -19.48 -13.70
CA ASP A 27 20.53 -18.88 -12.38
C ASP A 27 19.19 -18.83 -11.64
N LYS A 28 19.15 -19.39 -10.44
CA LYS A 28 18.03 -19.30 -9.50
C LYS A 28 18.53 -18.71 -8.20
N ALA A 29 17.88 -17.68 -7.69
CA ALA A 29 18.20 -17.10 -6.38
C ALA A 29 16.92 -16.71 -5.65
N VAL A 30 16.95 -16.87 -4.31
CA VAL A 30 15.89 -16.39 -3.43
C VAL A 30 15.70 -14.88 -3.61
N ASN A 31 14.43 -14.41 -3.63
CA ASN A 31 14.00 -13.03 -3.85
C ASN A 31 14.28 -12.43 -5.24
N GLU A 32 14.74 -13.23 -6.20
CA GLU A 32 15.03 -12.82 -7.57
C GLU A 32 14.18 -13.63 -8.55
N HIS A 33 14.06 -13.16 -9.80
CA HIS A 33 13.54 -13.99 -10.89
C HIS A 33 14.59 -15.01 -11.33
N ALA A 34 14.18 -16.24 -11.63
CA ALA A 34 15.10 -17.21 -12.24
C ALA A 34 15.43 -16.75 -13.67
N LYS A 35 16.69 -16.87 -14.08
CA LYS A 35 17.19 -16.40 -15.38
C LYS A 35 17.81 -17.55 -16.14
N LEU A 36 17.41 -17.71 -17.39
CA LEU A 36 17.95 -18.68 -18.32
C LEU A 36 18.63 -17.93 -19.47
N THR A 37 19.81 -18.40 -19.84
CA THR A 37 20.45 -18.11 -21.12
C THR A 37 20.79 -19.43 -21.77
N ILE A 38 20.35 -19.63 -23.00
CA ILE A 38 20.65 -20.84 -23.77
C ILE A 38 21.05 -20.46 -25.19
N SER A 39 22.07 -21.12 -25.71
CA SER A 39 22.51 -20.92 -27.09
C SER A 39 22.76 -22.22 -27.81
N GLY A 40 22.53 -22.24 -29.12
CA GLY A 40 22.76 -23.42 -29.93
C GLY A 40 22.56 -23.17 -31.41
N ILE A 41 22.93 -24.18 -32.19
CA ILE A 41 22.72 -24.22 -33.64
C ILE A 41 21.28 -24.65 -33.90
N VAL A 42 20.62 -23.96 -34.83
CA VAL A 42 19.26 -24.25 -35.27
C VAL A 42 19.22 -24.40 -36.80
N PRO A 43 18.24 -25.15 -37.34
CA PRO A 43 18.12 -25.34 -38.78
C PRO A 43 17.90 -24.01 -39.51
N GLU A 44 18.46 -23.90 -40.72
CA GLU A 44 18.39 -22.68 -41.54
C GLU A 44 16.95 -22.23 -41.80
N GLU A 45 16.03 -23.17 -41.97
CA GLU A 45 14.60 -22.93 -42.28
C GLU A 45 13.78 -22.38 -41.10
N MET A 46 14.27 -22.51 -39.85
CA MET A 46 13.49 -22.22 -38.65
C MET A 46 13.78 -20.85 -38.02
N LEU A 47 14.82 -20.15 -38.48
CA LEU A 47 15.35 -18.96 -37.81
C LEU A 47 14.49 -17.71 -37.96
N ASP A 48 14.17 -17.33 -39.19
CA ASP A 48 13.28 -16.21 -39.46
C ASP A 48 11.94 -16.47 -38.76
N ARG A 49 11.48 -17.72 -38.79
CA ARG A 49 10.26 -18.12 -38.08
C ARG A 49 10.36 -17.94 -36.57
N TYR A 50 11.45 -18.35 -35.93
CA TYR A 50 11.58 -18.21 -34.47
C TYR A 50 11.64 -16.75 -34.01
N VAL A 51 12.33 -15.88 -34.75
CA VAL A 51 12.44 -14.47 -34.38
C VAL A 51 11.22 -13.67 -34.81
N GLU A 52 10.70 -13.89 -36.02
CA GLU A 52 9.56 -13.14 -36.57
C GLU A 52 8.21 -13.56 -35.98
N GLN A 53 8.08 -14.80 -35.50
CA GLN A 53 6.82 -15.32 -34.93
C GLN A 53 6.78 -15.26 -33.40
N ALA A 54 7.89 -14.97 -32.73
CA ALA A 54 7.90 -14.77 -31.28
C ALA A 54 7.10 -13.51 -30.92
N ASP A 55 6.10 -13.67 -30.07
CA ASP A 55 5.32 -12.56 -29.54
C ASP A 55 5.83 -12.10 -28.17
N GLU A 56 5.24 -11.03 -27.63
CA GLU A 56 5.62 -10.44 -26.35
C GLU A 56 5.39 -11.36 -25.13
N ASN A 57 4.65 -12.47 -25.29
CA ASN A 57 4.32 -13.44 -24.25
C ASN A 57 4.94 -14.83 -24.52
N GLU A 58 5.90 -14.91 -25.45
CA GLU A 58 6.54 -16.14 -25.89
C GLU A 58 7.12 -16.93 -24.71
N GLN A 59 6.68 -18.20 -24.59
CA GLN A 59 7.07 -19.07 -23.49
C GLN A 59 8.16 -20.04 -23.89
N ILE A 60 9.06 -20.32 -22.96
CA ILE A 60 10.11 -21.33 -23.11
C ILE A 60 10.06 -22.33 -21.96
N ALA A 61 10.29 -23.60 -22.27
CA ALA A 61 10.50 -24.67 -21.30
C ALA A 61 11.78 -25.43 -21.61
N VAL A 62 12.62 -25.63 -20.60
CA VAL A 62 13.82 -26.47 -20.67
C VAL A 62 13.64 -27.67 -19.77
N SER A 63 13.87 -28.86 -20.34
CA SER A 63 13.74 -30.13 -19.64
C SER A 63 14.97 -31.01 -19.86
N VAL A 64 15.29 -31.82 -18.87
CA VAL A 64 16.32 -32.86 -18.95
C VAL A 64 15.69 -34.24 -19.00
N ARG A 65 16.29 -35.15 -19.77
CA ARG A 65 15.86 -36.55 -19.91
C ARG A 65 16.77 -37.46 -19.09
N ASP A 66 16.16 -38.31 -18.25
CA ASP A 66 16.81 -39.41 -17.53
C ASP A 66 16.11 -40.72 -17.93
N GLY A 67 16.67 -41.42 -18.92
CA GLY A 67 16.01 -42.57 -19.56
C GLY A 67 14.67 -42.18 -20.18
N GLU A 68 13.57 -42.77 -19.70
CA GLU A 68 12.20 -42.43 -20.14
C GLU A 68 11.60 -41.23 -19.40
N ARG A 69 12.21 -40.81 -18.28
CA ARG A 69 11.68 -39.73 -17.46
C ARG A 69 12.16 -38.38 -18.00
N THR A 70 11.23 -37.46 -18.24
CA THR A 70 11.56 -36.06 -18.58
C THR A 70 11.22 -35.16 -17.39
N THR A 71 12.18 -34.35 -16.96
CA THR A 71 12.02 -33.42 -15.83
C THR A 71 12.24 -32.00 -16.33
N VAL A 72 11.25 -31.14 -16.11
CA VAL A 72 11.33 -29.70 -16.39
C VAL A 72 12.24 -29.03 -15.36
N ILE A 73 13.26 -28.32 -15.82
CA ILE A 73 14.21 -27.60 -14.95
C ILE A 73 13.99 -26.08 -14.98
N PHE A 74 13.32 -25.57 -16.01
CA PHE A 74 12.95 -24.17 -16.16
C PHE A 74 11.75 -24.01 -17.10
N GLN A 75 10.86 -23.09 -16.75
CA GLN A 75 9.80 -22.53 -17.58
C GLN A 75 9.71 -21.04 -17.29
N GLY A 76 9.49 -20.27 -18.34
CA GLY A 76 9.46 -18.83 -18.24
C GLY A 76 9.08 -18.17 -19.55
N ILE A 77 9.36 -16.88 -19.60
CA ILE A 77 9.04 -15.97 -20.70
C ILE A 77 10.33 -15.55 -21.34
N VAL A 78 10.37 -15.61 -22.66
CA VAL A 78 11.50 -15.12 -23.46
C VAL A 78 11.56 -13.61 -23.33
N THR A 79 12.70 -13.10 -22.86
CA THR A 79 12.94 -11.66 -22.69
C THR A 79 13.78 -11.07 -23.80
N ASN A 80 14.61 -11.91 -24.44
CA ASN A 80 15.46 -11.50 -25.53
C ASN A 80 15.80 -12.71 -26.41
N MET A 81 15.90 -12.47 -27.71
CA MET A 81 16.26 -13.49 -28.69
C MET A 81 17.20 -12.85 -29.72
N ALA A 82 18.32 -13.51 -29.98
CA ALA A 82 19.33 -13.02 -30.90
C ALA A 82 19.81 -14.14 -31.82
N VAL A 83 19.97 -13.82 -33.10
CA VAL A 83 20.52 -14.72 -34.12
C VAL A 83 21.83 -14.17 -34.61
N LYS A 84 22.83 -15.04 -34.69
CA LYS A 84 24.13 -14.74 -35.27
C LYS A 84 24.48 -15.75 -36.34
N ALA A 85 24.68 -15.28 -37.57
CA ALA A 85 25.14 -16.10 -38.69
C ALA A 85 26.61 -15.81 -38.99
N VAL A 86 27.48 -16.81 -38.87
CA VAL A 86 28.91 -16.71 -39.19
C VAL A 86 29.34 -17.96 -39.95
N HIS A 87 29.96 -17.81 -41.13
CA HIS A 87 30.42 -18.91 -41.99
C HIS A 87 29.33 -19.99 -42.24
N ASN A 88 28.10 -19.57 -42.54
CA ASN A 88 26.91 -20.43 -42.70
C ASN A 88 26.50 -21.25 -41.47
N VAL A 89 27.14 -21.06 -40.32
CA VAL A 89 26.66 -21.58 -39.04
C VAL A 89 25.80 -20.51 -38.39
N ARG A 90 24.57 -20.87 -38.04
CA ARG A 90 23.61 -19.97 -37.43
C ARG A 90 23.37 -20.36 -35.99
N THR A 91 23.63 -19.43 -35.09
CA THR A 91 23.49 -19.63 -33.64
C THR A 91 22.34 -18.77 -33.14
N LEU A 92 21.39 -19.41 -32.48
CA LEU A 92 20.30 -18.76 -31.75
C LEU A 92 20.70 -18.67 -30.28
N THR A 93 20.56 -17.48 -29.69
CA THR A 93 20.69 -17.23 -28.26
C THR A 93 19.35 -16.74 -27.73
N ILE A 94 18.85 -17.40 -26.68
CA ILE A 94 17.59 -17.04 -26.02
C ILE A 94 17.91 -16.70 -24.56
N GLU A 95 17.42 -15.55 -24.13
CA GLU A 95 17.37 -15.17 -22.72
C GLU A 95 15.92 -15.20 -22.26
N ALA A 96 15.69 -15.77 -21.08
CA ALA A 96 14.36 -15.89 -20.52
C ALA A 96 14.38 -15.74 -19.00
N GLN A 97 13.23 -15.37 -18.44
CA GLN A 97 13.04 -15.27 -16.99
C GLN A 97 11.81 -16.03 -16.54
N SER A 98 11.79 -16.51 -15.29
CA SER A 98 10.61 -17.19 -14.73
C SER A 98 9.36 -16.31 -14.85
N SER A 99 8.19 -16.95 -14.97
CA SER A 99 6.89 -16.26 -15.13
C SER A 99 6.55 -15.24 -14.03
N THR A 100 7.26 -15.27 -12.88
CA THR A 100 7.18 -14.21 -11.87
C THR A 100 7.61 -12.84 -12.39
N LEU A 101 8.35 -12.76 -13.50
CA LEU A 101 8.66 -11.51 -14.19
C LEU A 101 7.39 -10.73 -14.55
N LEU A 102 6.28 -11.39 -14.89
CA LEU A 102 5.02 -10.71 -15.20
C LEU A 102 4.55 -9.80 -14.07
N MET A 103 4.84 -10.17 -12.82
CA MET A 103 4.52 -9.37 -11.64
C MET A 103 5.43 -8.15 -11.49
N ASP A 104 6.56 -8.09 -12.17
CA ASP A 104 7.60 -7.05 -12.03
C ASP A 104 7.67 -6.07 -13.21
N ILE A 105 6.64 -6.04 -14.07
CA ILE A 105 6.59 -5.15 -15.24
C ILE A 105 5.91 -3.82 -14.92
N ARG A 106 4.66 -3.87 -14.44
CA ARG A 106 3.82 -2.69 -14.25
C ARG A 106 3.78 -2.27 -12.79
N LYS A 107 4.04 -0.99 -12.53
CA LYS A 107 3.78 -0.37 -11.21
C LYS A 107 2.30 -0.15 -11.00
N VAL A 108 1.82 -0.50 -9.82
CA VAL A 108 0.42 -0.41 -9.40
C VAL A 108 0.31 0.49 -8.18
N THR A 109 -0.84 1.16 -8.04
CA THR A 109 -1.23 1.89 -6.83
C THR A 109 -2.61 1.41 -6.40
N ARG A 110 -2.73 0.82 -5.21
CA ARG A 110 -3.99 0.32 -4.61
C ARG A 110 -3.86 0.14 -3.10
N SER A 111 -4.98 0.11 -2.40
CA SER A 111 -5.06 -0.05 -0.96
C SER A 111 -5.85 -1.29 -0.54
N PHE A 112 -5.53 -1.80 0.64
CA PHE A 112 -6.20 -2.91 1.30
C PHE A 112 -6.52 -2.50 2.73
N GLN A 113 -7.81 -2.32 3.02
CA GLN A 113 -8.28 -1.79 4.32
C GLN A 113 -8.92 -2.87 5.21
N ASN A 114 -9.17 -4.08 4.71
CA ASN A 114 -9.71 -5.17 5.53
C ASN A 114 -8.62 -5.70 6.49
N LYS A 115 -8.69 -5.31 7.77
CA LYS A 115 -7.73 -5.73 8.81
C LYS A 115 -7.82 -7.20 9.21
N GLN A 116 -8.75 -7.97 8.65
CA GLN A 116 -8.93 -9.42 8.85
C GLN A 116 -8.43 -10.21 7.63
N MET A 117 -8.13 -9.54 6.51
CA MET A 117 -7.50 -10.16 5.35
C MET A 117 -6.15 -10.75 5.77
N THR A 118 -5.90 -11.99 5.39
CA THR A 118 -4.63 -12.67 5.68
C THR A 118 -3.57 -12.30 4.65
N TYR A 119 -2.29 -12.44 5.03
CA TYR A 119 -1.19 -12.30 4.06
C TYR A 119 -1.35 -13.24 2.87
N ARG A 120 -1.75 -14.49 3.10
CA ARG A 120 -2.10 -15.45 2.05
C ARG A 120 -3.20 -14.92 1.14
N GLY A 121 -4.34 -14.51 1.70
CA GLY A 121 -5.46 -14.02 0.89
C GLY A 121 -5.12 -12.76 0.08
N LEU A 122 -4.26 -11.89 0.62
CA LEU A 122 -3.76 -10.73 -0.10
C LEU A 122 -2.85 -11.14 -1.27
N LEU A 123 -1.91 -12.06 -1.03
CA LEU A 123 -0.99 -12.59 -2.05
C LEU A 123 -1.73 -13.35 -3.15
N ASP A 124 -2.74 -14.15 -2.79
CA ASP A 124 -3.60 -14.87 -3.75
C ASP A 124 -4.38 -13.88 -4.62
N ARG A 125 -4.89 -12.80 -4.02
CA ARG A 125 -5.63 -11.76 -4.75
C ARG A 125 -4.77 -11.05 -5.80
N ILE A 126 -3.51 -10.76 -5.49
CA ILE A 126 -2.61 -10.13 -6.47
C ILE A 126 -2.17 -11.13 -7.55
N ALA A 127 -1.86 -12.37 -7.15
CA ALA A 127 -1.40 -13.41 -8.06
C ALA A 127 -2.50 -13.88 -9.02
N GLY A 128 -3.77 -13.90 -8.60
CA GLY A 128 -4.91 -14.34 -9.41
C GLY A 128 -5.18 -13.52 -10.67
N SER A 129 -4.47 -12.40 -10.87
CA SER A 129 -4.50 -11.64 -12.13
C SER A 129 -3.58 -12.20 -13.22
N TYR A 130 -2.74 -13.20 -12.90
CA TYR A 130 -1.76 -13.78 -13.81
C TYR A 130 -2.16 -15.19 -14.28
N PRO A 131 -1.81 -15.60 -15.51
CA PRO A 131 -2.16 -16.92 -16.03
C PRO A 131 -1.52 -18.08 -15.26
N ASN A 132 -2.33 -19.11 -14.97
CA ASN A 132 -1.90 -20.33 -14.26
C ASN A 132 -1.15 -20.00 -12.95
N SER A 133 -1.63 -18.99 -12.23
CA SER A 133 -0.97 -18.49 -11.03
C SER A 133 -1.21 -19.36 -9.80
N ASP A 134 -0.20 -19.50 -8.94
CA ASP A 134 -0.34 -20.11 -7.62
C ASP A 134 0.67 -19.54 -6.63
N VAL A 135 0.23 -19.28 -5.40
CA VAL A 135 1.09 -18.80 -4.31
C VAL A 135 0.94 -19.72 -3.12
N VAL A 136 2.05 -20.38 -2.76
CA VAL A 136 2.09 -21.20 -1.56
C VAL A 136 2.78 -20.43 -0.46
N VAL A 137 2.05 -20.17 0.62
CA VAL A 137 2.59 -19.45 1.79
C VAL A 137 2.80 -20.43 2.94
N GLU A 138 3.97 -20.39 3.58
CA GLU A 138 4.23 -21.12 4.83
C GLU A 138 3.15 -20.77 5.90
N ALA A 139 2.99 -21.60 6.95
CA ALA A 139 1.89 -21.49 7.92
C ALA A 139 1.66 -20.07 8.49
N ALA A 140 2.73 -19.27 8.63
CA ALA A 140 2.64 -17.87 9.05
C ALA A 140 1.77 -16.99 8.14
N GLY A 141 1.51 -17.39 6.89
CA GLY A 141 0.64 -16.69 5.95
C GLY A 141 -0.84 -16.60 6.34
N GLY A 142 -1.29 -17.43 7.29
CA GLY A 142 -2.63 -17.32 7.89
C GLY A 142 -2.81 -16.12 8.80
N THR A 143 -1.73 -15.40 9.12
CA THR A 143 -1.77 -14.20 9.96
C THR A 143 -2.50 -13.07 9.23
N SER A 144 -3.28 -12.30 9.98
CA SER A 144 -3.93 -11.11 9.44
C SER A 144 -2.95 -9.98 9.14
N ILE A 145 -3.20 -9.19 8.10
CA ILE A 145 -2.43 -7.97 7.78
C ILE A 145 -2.58 -6.89 8.85
N GLY A 146 -3.66 -6.93 9.65
CA GLY A 146 -3.83 -6.15 10.89
C GLY A 146 -4.10 -4.65 10.73
N GLY A 147 -4.03 -4.09 9.52
CA GLY A 147 -4.27 -2.66 9.28
C GLY A 147 -4.24 -2.31 7.81
N LEU A 148 -4.06 -1.02 7.51
CA LEU A 148 -3.93 -0.53 6.15
C LEU A 148 -2.64 -1.08 5.51
N VAL A 149 -2.77 -1.57 4.29
CA VAL A 149 -1.63 -1.89 3.43
C VAL A 149 -1.83 -1.19 2.10
N VAL A 150 -0.82 -0.45 1.65
CA VAL A 150 -0.87 0.28 0.37
C VAL A 150 0.24 -0.22 -0.53
N GLN A 151 -0.10 -0.71 -1.71
CA GLN A 151 0.86 -0.84 -2.80
C GLN A 151 0.95 0.52 -3.47
N TYR A 152 2.09 1.20 -3.41
CA TYR A 152 2.22 2.57 -3.93
C TYR A 152 3.39 2.71 -4.90
N LYS A 153 3.10 2.78 -6.19
CA LYS A 153 4.11 2.84 -7.27
C LYS A 153 5.14 1.70 -7.16
N GLU A 154 4.64 0.53 -6.77
CA GLU A 154 5.38 -0.72 -6.67
C GLU A 154 4.81 -1.69 -7.71
N THR A 155 5.66 -2.53 -8.28
CA THR A 155 5.19 -3.70 -9.04
C THR A 155 4.56 -4.72 -8.08
N ASP A 156 3.83 -5.70 -8.62
CA ASP A 156 3.24 -6.76 -7.79
C ASP A 156 4.32 -7.65 -7.17
N TRP A 157 5.47 -7.79 -7.84
CA TRP A 157 6.63 -8.51 -7.30
C TRP A 157 7.30 -7.75 -6.15
N GLU A 158 7.57 -6.45 -6.32
CA GLU A 158 8.08 -5.58 -5.26
C GLU A 158 7.15 -5.62 -4.04
N PHE A 159 5.84 -5.53 -4.29
CA PHE A 159 4.82 -5.58 -3.24
C PHE A 159 4.77 -6.94 -2.54
N ALA A 160 4.75 -8.06 -3.29
CA ALA A 160 4.76 -9.40 -2.73
C ALA A 160 6.00 -9.66 -1.86
N ARG A 161 7.18 -9.20 -2.31
CA ARG A 161 8.42 -9.25 -1.52
C ARG A 161 8.31 -8.44 -0.24
N ARG A 162 7.72 -7.25 -0.31
CA ARG A 162 7.49 -6.42 0.89
C ARG A 162 6.53 -7.09 1.86
N LEU A 163 5.45 -7.69 1.39
CA LEU A 163 4.51 -8.46 2.21
C LEU A 163 5.19 -9.66 2.88
N ALA A 164 5.95 -10.47 2.13
CA ALA A 164 6.71 -11.60 2.66
C ALA A 164 7.71 -11.15 3.75
N SER A 165 8.38 -10.02 3.54
CA SER A 165 9.37 -9.48 4.48
C SER A 165 8.78 -9.01 5.82
N ARG A 166 7.49 -8.70 5.89
CA ARG A 166 6.80 -8.41 7.18
C ARG A 166 6.67 -9.63 8.06
N LEU A 167 6.73 -10.82 7.47
CA LEU A 167 6.78 -12.11 8.15
C LEU A 167 8.23 -12.62 8.29
N HIS A 168 9.23 -11.81 7.92
CA HIS A 168 10.63 -12.19 7.77
C HIS A 168 10.86 -13.36 6.80
N LEU A 169 9.90 -13.64 5.91
CA LEU A 169 9.98 -14.72 4.94
C LEU A 169 10.54 -14.24 3.60
N PRO A 170 11.28 -15.09 2.88
CA PRO A 170 11.67 -14.84 1.50
C PRO A 170 10.51 -15.09 0.53
N LEU A 171 10.68 -14.62 -0.71
CA LEU A 171 9.88 -14.97 -1.87
C LEU A 171 10.72 -15.82 -2.83
N ILE A 172 10.24 -17.00 -3.21
CA ILE A 172 10.96 -17.98 -4.05
C ILE A 172 10.15 -18.23 -5.33
N PRO A 173 10.69 -17.96 -6.53
CA PRO A 173 10.00 -18.32 -7.77
C PRO A 173 10.03 -19.84 -8.00
N LEU A 174 8.93 -20.41 -8.48
CA LEU A 174 8.85 -21.82 -8.87
C LEU A 174 8.85 -21.91 -10.39
N CYS A 175 10.01 -22.23 -10.97
CA CYS A 175 10.22 -22.24 -12.42
C CYS A 175 10.20 -23.66 -13.03
N SER A 176 10.01 -24.72 -12.25
CA SER A 176 9.83 -26.08 -12.79
C SER A 176 8.37 -26.39 -13.17
N GLN A 177 7.45 -25.45 -12.94
CA GLN A 177 6.02 -25.59 -13.18
C GLN A 177 5.52 -24.47 -14.09
N LYS A 178 4.44 -24.76 -14.83
CA LYS A 178 3.82 -23.79 -15.74
C LYS A 178 3.10 -22.68 -14.98
N GLY A 179 3.22 -21.45 -15.47
CA GLY A 179 2.50 -20.28 -14.95
C GLY A 179 3.28 -19.45 -13.92
N MET A 180 2.64 -18.40 -13.41
CA MET A 180 3.19 -17.55 -12.36
C MET A 180 3.10 -18.27 -11.00
N LYS A 181 4.18 -18.91 -10.57
CA LYS A 181 4.20 -19.62 -9.29
C LYS A 181 5.29 -19.14 -8.38
N CYS A 182 4.97 -18.95 -7.10
CA CYS A 182 5.96 -18.63 -6.09
C CYS A 182 5.61 -19.25 -4.73
N TYR A 183 6.63 -19.34 -3.90
CA TYR A 183 6.53 -19.76 -2.52
C TYR A 183 6.95 -18.61 -1.61
N VAL A 184 6.20 -18.36 -0.54
CA VAL A 184 6.54 -17.39 0.50
C VAL A 184 6.96 -18.16 1.74
N GLY A 185 8.25 -18.10 2.06
CA GLY A 185 8.89 -18.94 3.08
C GLY A 185 9.87 -19.96 2.50
N VAL A 186 10.24 -20.97 3.30
CA VAL A 186 11.08 -22.08 2.84
C VAL A 186 10.19 -23.30 2.64
N PRO A 187 10.09 -23.85 1.42
CA PRO A 187 9.19 -24.97 1.14
C PRO A 187 9.61 -26.24 1.88
N ASP A 188 8.62 -26.98 2.39
CA ASP A 188 8.85 -28.31 2.97
C ASP A 188 8.82 -29.36 1.86
N LEU A 189 10.00 -29.63 1.28
CA LEU A 189 10.16 -30.55 0.14
C LEU A 189 10.60 -31.96 0.57
N GLY A 190 10.27 -32.38 1.79
CA GLY A 190 10.47 -33.75 2.28
C GLY A 190 11.91 -34.05 2.74
N GLU A 191 12.36 -35.28 2.45
CA GLU A 191 13.65 -35.77 2.95
C GLU A 191 14.85 -35.07 2.29
N PRO A 192 15.93 -34.77 3.05
CA PRO A 192 17.10 -34.11 2.50
C PRO A 192 17.80 -34.94 1.41
N HIS A 193 18.14 -34.29 0.31
CA HIS A 193 19.00 -34.86 -0.71
C HIS A 193 20.42 -35.01 -0.17
N LYS A 194 21.04 -36.18 -0.35
CA LYS A 194 22.47 -36.35 -0.04
C LYS A 194 23.30 -35.77 -1.18
N VAL A 195 24.19 -34.84 -0.84
CA VAL A 195 25.15 -34.26 -1.78
C VAL A 195 26.55 -34.70 -1.34
N ASP A 196 27.10 -35.68 -2.05
CA ASP A 196 28.46 -36.16 -1.83
C ASP A 196 29.45 -35.27 -2.62
N ALA A 197 29.68 -34.06 -2.11
CA ALA A 197 30.66 -33.12 -2.68
C ALA A 197 31.92 -33.07 -1.82
N TYR A 198 33.07 -33.44 -2.40
CA TYR A 198 34.37 -33.44 -1.72
C TYR A 198 35.08 -32.07 -1.78
N ASN A 199 34.79 -31.28 -2.82
CA ASN A 199 35.30 -29.93 -2.98
C ASN A 199 34.17 -28.93 -2.69
N TYR A 200 34.35 -28.11 -1.65
CA TYR A 200 33.38 -27.10 -1.25
C TYR A 200 34.08 -25.90 -0.61
N SER A 201 33.39 -24.76 -0.58
CA SER A 201 33.84 -23.59 0.18
C SER A 201 32.84 -23.23 1.27
N ILE A 202 33.34 -22.68 2.37
CA ILE A 202 32.52 -22.18 3.48
C ILE A 202 32.68 -20.66 3.49
N ARG A 203 31.57 -19.94 3.57
CA ARG A 203 31.56 -18.48 3.71
C ARG A 203 30.71 -18.06 4.88
N LYS A 204 31.11 -17.00 5.56
CA LYS A 204 30.35 -16.38 6.65
C LYS A 204 30.09 -14.91 6.34
N ASN A 205 28.84 -14.55 6.08
CA ASN A 205 28.48 -13.19 5.67
C ASN A 205 28.15 -12.31 6.88
N LEU A 206 29.19 -11.83 7.56
CA LEU A 206 29.06 -10.99 8.77
C LEU A 206 28.35 -9.65 8.51
N LYS A 207 28.48 -9.12 7.29
CA LYS A 207 27.79 -7.88 6.90
C LYS A 207 26.28 -8.09 6.81
N ASP A 208 25.83 -9.18 6.19
CA ASP A 208 24.40 -9.52 6.10
C ASP A 208 23.82 -9.85 7.48
N PHE A 209 24.57 -10.57 8.32
CA PHE A 209 24.18 -10.84 9.71
C PHE A 209 23.93 -9.55 10.49
N LYS A 210 24.94 -8.65 10.57
CA LYS A 210 24.79 -7.37 11.28
C LYS A 210 23.62 -6.56 10.74
N ARG A 211 23.43 -6.52 9.41
CA ARG A 211 22.28 -5.84 8.81
C ARG A 211 20.96 -6.43 9.32
N LYS A 212 20.81 -7.74 9.33
CA LYS A 212 19.57 -8.40 9.78
C LYS A 212 19.31 -8.21 11.27
N SER A 213 20.33 -8.39 12.12
CA SER A 213 20.20 -8.32 13.57
C SER A 213 19.87 -6.92 14.06
N GLU A 214 20.47 -5.89 13.44
CA GLU A 214 20.25 -4.47 13.77
C GLU A 214 18.97 -3.91 13.12
N ASN A 215 18.34 -4.63 12.17
CA ASN A 215 17.15 -4.18 11.45
C ASN A 215 15.95 -5.12 11.62
N GLY A 216 15.74 -5.56 12.86
CA GLY A 216 14.47 -6.15 13.31
C GLY A 216 14.25 -7.62 13.01
N VAL A 217 15.23 -8.36 12.45
CA VAL A 217 15.11 -9.81 12.32
C VAL A 217 15.47 -10.46 13.65
N SER A 218 14.47 -10.92 14.40
CA SER A 218 14.66 -11.60 15.69
C SER A 218 15.03 -13.09 15.51
N GLY A 219 15.75 -13.66 16.48
CA GLY A 219 15.99 -15.10 16.55
C GLY A 219 17.06 -15.62 15.58
N ILE A 220 17.91 -14.74 15.06
CA ILE A 220 19.09 -15.11 14.27
C ILE A 220 20.36 -15.01 15.12
N ASP A 221 21.29 -15.91 14.86
CA ASP A 221 22.63 -15.92 15.39
C ASP A 221 23.67 -15.75 14.27
N GLU A 222 24.92 -15.54 14.66
CA GLU A 222 26.02 -15.36 13.71
C GLU A 222 26.28 -16.64 12.87
N GLN A 223 25.91 -17.83 13.38
CA GLN A 223 26.05 -19.10 12.68
C GLN A 223 25.07 -19.22 11.52
N ASN A 224 23.88 -18.59 11.60
CA ASN A 224 22.91 -18.53 10.50
C ASN A 224 23.42 -17.74 9.28
N SER A 225 24.56 -17.04 9.40
CA SER A 225 25.24 -16.36 8.28
C SER A 225 26.24 -17.25 7.53
N ILE A 226 26.41 -18.50 7.97
CA ILE A 226 27.26 -19.48 7.31
C ILE A 226 26.53 -20.02 6.07
N SER A 227 27.26 -20.08 4.97
CA SER A 227 26.83 -20.68 3.71
C SER A 227 27.90 -21.64 3.19
N TYR A 228 27.46 -22.67 2.49
CA TYR A 228 28.32 -23.65 1.85
C TYR A 228 28.13 -23.57 0.35
N GLU A 229 29.22 -23.41 -0.39
CA GLU A 229 29.18 -23.51 -1.85
C GLU A 229 29.66 -24.91 -2.26
N VAL A 230 28.78 -25.66 -2.91
CA VAL A 230 29.03 -27.04 -3.36
C VAL A 230 28.67 -27.17 -4.84
N SER A 231 29.37 -28.06 -5.56
CA SER A 231 29.01 -28.43 -6.94
C SER A 231 28.46 -29.85 -6.99
N SER A 232 27.45 -30.08 -7.82
CA SER A 232 26.84 -31.40 -8.02
C SER A 232 26.20 -31.51 -9.41
N SER A 233 26.13 -32.72 -9.96
CA SER A 233 25.38 -33.00 -11.20
C SER A 233 23.87 -33.14 -10.96
N SER A 234 23.45 -33.34 -9.70
CA SER A 234 22.03 -33.36 -9.33
C SER A 234 21.41 -31.98 -9.51
N ILE A 235 20.21 -31.92 -10.08
CA ILE A 235 19.44 -30.68 -10.28
C ILE A 235 18.45 -30.52 -9.13
N LEU A 236 18.62 -29.48 -8.33
CA LEU A 236 17.82 -29.18 -7.15
C LEU A 236 17.15 -27.81 -7.30
N GLU A 237 15.92 -27.69 -6.82
CA GLU A 237 15.19 -26.43 -6.81
C GLU A 237 15.53 -25.59 -5.56
N LEU A 238 15.25 -24.29 -5.63
CA LEU A 238 15.38 -23.40 -4.48
C LEU A 238 14.53 -23.91 -3.30
N GLY A 239 15.10 -23.84 -2.10
CA GLY A 239 14.46 -24.35 -0.89
C GLY A 239 14.50 -25.88 -0.74
N SER A 240 15.07 -26.64 -1.68
CA SER A 240 15.23 -28.09 -1.51
C SER A 240 16.13 -28.39 -0.31
N PRO A 241 15.74 -29.32 0.60
CA PRO A 241 16.57 -29.73 1.72
C PRO A 241 17.74 -30.59 1.22
N VAL A 242 18.92 -30.34 1.77
CA VAL A 242 20.19 -31.01 1.47
C VAL A 242 20.85 -31.43 2.77
N ALA A 243 21.23 -32.71 2.88
CA ALA A 243 22.09 -33.20 3.94
C ALA A 243 23.54 -33.02 3.51
N PHE A 244 24.26 -32.11 4.18
CA PHE A 244 25.67 -31.83 3.91
C PHE A 244 26.41 -31.55 5.22
N GLN A 245 27.58 -32.15 5.41
CA GLN A 245 28.41 -32.00 6.63
C GLN A 245 27.62 -32.28 7.93
N GLN A 246 26.80 -33.34 7.93
CA GLN A 246 25.91 -33.72 9.05
C GLN A 246 24.88 -32.64 9.44
N ARG A 247 24.64 -31.65 8.58
CA ARG A 247 23.65 -30.58 8.77
C ARG A 247 22.54 -30.70 7.72
N LYS A 248 21.32 -30.34 8.12
CA LYS A 248 20.21 -30.10 7.19
C LYS A 248 20.27 -28.64 6.73
N LEU A 249 20.62 -28.45 5.47
CA LEU A 249 20.69 -27.15 4.80
C LEU A 249 19.66 -27.09 3.68
N TYR A 250 19.52 -25.93 3.05
CA TYR A 250 18.56 -25.70 1.97
C TYR A 250 19.21 -24.88 0.85
N VAL A 251 18.80 -25.15 -0.39
CA VAL A 251 19.31 -24.45 -1.59
C VAL A 251 18.85 -22.99 -1.58
N TYR A 252 19.77 -22.07 -1.33
CA TYR A 252 19.52 -20.62 -1.32
C TYR A 252 19.77 -19.98 -2.70
N ARG A 253 20.76 -20.50 -3.43
CA ARG A 253 21.07 -20.12 -4.81
C ARG A 253 21.51 -21.35 -5.60
N ALA A 254 21.16 -21.41 -6.87
CA ALA A 254 21.63 -22.42 -7.81
C ALA A 254 22.10 -21.73 -9.10
N SER A 255 23.31 -22.05 -9.56
CA SER A 255 23.83 -21.67 -10.87
C SER A 255 24.16 -22.94 -11.62
N THR A 256 23.32 -23.32 -12.57
CA THR A 256 23.48 -24.51 -13.42
C THR A 256 24.12 -24.11 -14.74
N ARG A 257 25.19 -24.80 -15.12
CA ARG A 257 25.98 -24.52 -16.33
C ARG A 257 26.44 -25.80 -17.00
N MET A 258 26.83 -25.70 -18.27
CA MET A 258 27.53 -26.77 -18.97
C MET A 258 29.04 -26.66 -18.67
N GLU A 259 29.59 -27.64 -17.96
CA GLU A 259 31.00 -27.73 -17.60
C GLU A 259 31.57 -29.07 -18.09
N GLY A 260 32.61 -29.02 -18.92
CA GLY A 260 33.23 -30.23 -19.48
C GLY A 260 32.28 -31.11 -20.30
N GLY A 261 31.21 -30.52 -20.87
CA GLY A 261 30.19 -31.25 -21.63
C GLY A 261 29.06 -31.86 -20.80
N THR A 262 29.08 -31.65 -19.48
CA THR A 262 28.05 -32.12 -18.54
C THR A 262 27.37 -30.97 -17.81
N LEU A 263 26.09 -31.14 -17.50
CA LEU A 263 25.32 -30.16 -16.74
C LEU A 263 25.71 -30.24 -15.26
N THR A 264 26.30 -29.16 -14.75
CA THR A 264 26.77 -29.06 -13.37
C THR A 264 26.13 -27.86 -12.69
N SER A 265 25.66 -28.08 -11.46
CA SER A 265 25.03 -27.04 -10.65
C SER A 265 25.91 -26.69 -9.46
N ARG A 266 26.20 -25.39 -9.33
CA ARG A 266 26.81 -24.82 -8.12
C ARG A 266 25.71 -24.28 -7.22
N TYR A 267 25.66 -24.79 -6.00
CA TYR A 267 24.67 -24.41 -4.99
C TYR A 267 25.30 -23.56 -3.90
N GLU A 268 24.58 -22.55 -3.45
CA GLU A 268 24.79 -21.93 -2.15
C GLU A 268 23.77 -22.51 -1.17
N LEU A 269 24.23 -23.19 -0.13
CA LEU A 269 23.40 -23.83 0.88
C LEU A 269 23.43 -23.03 2.19
N ARG A 270 22.27 -22.83 2.80
CA ARG A 270 22.12 -22.15 4.11
C ARG A 270 21.19 -22.95 5.02
N ASP A 271 21.25 -22.70 6.33
CA ASP A 271 20.22 -23.19 7.23
C ASP A 271 18.89 -22.45 7.02
N LYS A 272 17.80 -22.91 7.65
CA LYS A 272 16.46 -22.32 7.44
C LYS A 272 16.41 -20.85 7.89
N GLN A 273 17.05 -20.50 9.01
CA GLN A 273 17.10 -19.12 9.52
C GLN A 273 17.92 -18.18 8.61
N GLY A 274 18.89 -18.70 7.85
CA GLY A 274 19.68 -17.95 6.88
C GLY A 274 18.86 -17.37 5.72
N PHE A 275 17.62 -17.84 5.52
CA PHE A 275 16.65 -17.33 4.54
C PHE A 275 15.89 -16.10 5.05
N SER A 276 15.91 -15.82 6.35
CA SER A 276 15.16 -14.71 6.95
C SER A 276 15.55 -13.37 6.33
N CYS A 277 14.55 -12.54 6.06
CA CYS A 277 14.71 -11.24 5.41
C CYS A 277 14.33 -10.09 6.36
N PRO A 278 15.08 -8.96 6.37
CA PRO A 278 14.64 -7.76 7.05
C PRO A 278 13.33 -7.25 6.45
N THR A 279 12.51 -6.60 7.27
CA THR A 279 11.29 -5.96 6.79
C THR A 279 11.62 -4.85 5.79
N LEU A 280 10.96 -4.91 4.63
CA LEU A 280 10.99 -3.87 3.63
C LEU A 280 9.84 -2.89 3.89
N TYR A 281 10.08 -1.62 3.60
CA TYR A 281 9.11 -0.56 3.80
C TYR A 281 8.79 0.18 2.51
N ALA A 282 7.60 0.77 2.45
CA ALA A 282 7.13 1.54 1.31
C ALA A 282 7.67 2.97 1.36
N TYR A 283 8.99 3.17 1.25
CA TYR A 283 9.61 4.49 1.41
C TYR A 283 9.05 5.57 0.46
N LYS A 284 8.55 5.18 -0.72
CA LYS A 284 7.90 6.11 -1.67
C LYS A 284 6.57 6.67 -1.15
N LEU A 285 6.01 6.09 -0.10
CA LEU A 285 4.76 6.52 0.53
C LEU A 285 5.00 7.66 1.54
N ALA A 286 6.19 7.76 2.12
CA ALA A 286 6.53 8.79 3.08
C ALA A 286 6.35 10.19 2.47
N GLY A 287 5.63 11.06 3.17
CA GLY A 287 5.30 12.42 2.74
C GLY A 287 4.22 12.51 1.66
N THR A 288 3.54 11.40 1.32
CA THR A 288 2.49 11.40 0.29
C THR A 288 1.09 11.53 0.88
N SER A 289 0.16 12.01 0.04
CA SER A 289 -1.27 12.01 0.33
C SER A 289 -2.02 11.19 -0.71
N LEU A 290 -2.97 10.37 -0.25
CA LEU A 290 -3.95 9.70 -1.09
C LEU A 290 -5.31 10.36 -0.91
N PHE A 291 -5.95 10.73 -2.00
CA PHE A 291 -7.28 11.35 -1.98
C PHE A 291 -8.37 10.31 -1.72
N GLY A 292 -9.40 10.72 -1.00
CA GLY A 292 -10.55 9.88 -0.72
C GLY A 292 -11.72 10.64 -0.13
N SER A 293 -12.89 10.03 -0.18
CA SER A 293 -14.13 10.59 0.35
C SER A 293 -14.45 10.01 1.73
N ILE A 294 -15.01 10.81 2.62
CA ILE A 294 -15.49 10.37 3.94
C ILE A 294 -16.67 9.41 3.79
N LYS A 295 -16.55 8.20 4.33
CA LYS A 295 -17.67 7.24 4.44
C LYS A 295 -18.44 7.36 5.75
N ASP A 296 -17.74 7.67 6.84
CA ASP A 296 -18.28 7.63 8.19
C ASP A 296 -17.42 8.48 9.12
N VAL A 297 -18.03 9.00 10.19
CA VAL A 297 -17.40 9.94 11.13
C VAL A 297 -17.80 9.54 12.54
N SER A 298 -16.82 9.36 13.42
CA SER A 298 -17.05 9.04 14.82
C SER A 298 -16.02 9.72 15.70
N LYS A 299 -16.46 10.65 16.54
CA LYS A 299 -15.60 11.48 17.39
C LYS A 299 -14.51 12.19 16.58
N ASP A 300 -13.24 11.85 16.82
CA ASP A 300 -12.03 12.39 16.21
C ASP A 300 -11.52 11.53 15.03
N LYS A 301 -12.31 10.55 14.60
CA LYS A 301 -11.93 9.58 13.56
C LYS A 301 -12.89 9.59 12.40
N VAL A 302 -12.35 9.20 11.25
CA VAL A 302 -13.09 9.09 9.99
C VAL A 302 -12.80 7.77 9.30
N LYS A 303 -13.78 7.25 8.56
CA LYS A 303 -13.53 6.21 7.54
C LYS A 303 -13.39 6.86 6.18
N VAL A 304 -12.37 6.46 5.43
CA VAL A 304 -12.05 7.06 4.13
C VAL A 304 -12.10 6.01 3.02
N LYS A 305 -12.89 6.29 1.98
CA LYS A 305 -12.86 5.55 0.71
C LYS A 305 -11.81 6.18 -0.20
N LEU A 306 -10.69 5.50 -0.40
CA LEU A 306 -9.60 6.02 -1.22
C LEU A 306 -9.94 5.93 -2.72
N HIS A 307 -9.70 7.01 -3.46
CA HIS A 307 -9.97 7.09 -4.90
C HIS A 307 -9.11 6.15 -5.72
N ILE A 308 -7.89 5.84 -5.24
CA ILE A 308 -6.95 4.95 -5.93
C ILE A 308 -7.50 3.53 -6.16
N ASP A 309 -8.52 3.12 -5.41
CA ASP A 309 -9.14 1.79 -5.52
C ASP A 309 -10.28 1.76 -6.56
N GLY A 310 -10.66 2.91 -7.11
CA GLY A 310 -11.73 3.05 -8.10
C GLY A 310 -13.04 2.38 -7.66
N LYS A 311 -13.62 1.57 -8.54
CA LYS A 311 -14.85 0.80 -8.27
C LYS A 311 -14.60 -0.51 -7.49
N SER A 312 -13.35 -0.90 -7.32
CA SER A 312 -12.95 -2.14 -6.63
C SER A 312 -12.74 -1.97 -5.13
N SER A 313 -13.08 -0.80 -4.59
CA SER A 313 -13.02 -0.51 -3.16
C SER A 313 -13.88 -1.52 -2.38
N SER A 314 -13.29 -2.23 -1.42
CA SER A 314 -14.07 -2.99 -0.45
C SER A 314 -15.02 -2.05 0.29
N ASP A 315 -16.17 -2.56 0.72
CA ASP A 315 -17.09 -1.72 1.49
C ASP A 315 -16.53 -1.41 2.89
N GLU A 316 -15.66 -2.29 3.38
CA GLU A 316 -14.89 -2.11 4.60
C GLU A 316 -13.83 -1.00 4.43
N SER A 317 -13.83 -0.06 5.39
CA SER A 317 -12.88 1.04 5.48
C SER A 317 -12.42 1.21 6.92
N LEU A 318 -11.15 1.51 7.12
CA LEU A 318 -10.54 1.65 8.44
C LEU A 318 -10.84 3.02 9.05
N TRP A 319 -10.83 3.07 10.38
CA TRP A 319 -10.87 4.31 11.12
C TRP A 319 -9.48 4.94 11.15
N PHE A 320 -9.38 6.15 10.64
CA PHE A 320 -8.17 6.98 10.69
C PHE A 320 -8.40 8.15 11.63
N PRO A 321 -7.40 8.54 12.45
CA PRO A 321 -7.46 9.80 13.18
C PRO A 321 -7.55 10.97 12.18
N TYR A 322 -8.30 12.00 12.55
CA TYR A 322 -8.42 13.22 11.76
C TYR A 322 -7.55 14.33 12.36
N SER A 323 -6.74 14.98 11.52
CA SER A 323 -5.89 16.09 11.92
C SER A 323 -6.71 17.35 12.14
N THR A 324 -6.59 17.95 13.33
CA THR A 324 -7.14 19.26 13.66
C THR A 324 -6.02 20.29 13.84
N VAL A 325 -6.33 21.56 13.53
CA VAL A 325 -5.41 22.69 13.68
C VAL A 325 -5.13 23.07 15.14
N TYR A 326 -6.01 22.67 16.07
CA TYR A 326 -5.85 22.95 17.50
C TYR A 326 -6.60 21.90 18.34
N SER A 327 -5.91 21.31 19.31
CA SER A 327 -6.50 20.40 20.31
C SER A 327 -5.71 20.47 21.60
N SER A 328 -6.39 20.41 22.74
CA SER A 328 -5.82 20.40 24.08
C SER A 328 -6.40 19.25 24.91
N PRO A 329 -5.64 18.69 25.90
CA PRO A 329 -6.14 17.62 26.77
C PRO A 329 -7.38 17.97 27.60
N ASP A 330 -7.66 19.26 27.82
CA ASP A 330 -8.83 19.75 28.55
C ASP A 330 -10.12 19.81 27.71
N GLY A 331 -10.05 19.43 26.43
CA GLY A 331 -11.18 19.44 25.50
C GLY A 331 -11.36 20.75 24.74
N SER A 332 -10.54 21.78 25.01
CA SER A 332 -10.48 22.96 24.14
C SER A 332 -9.82 22.62 22.81
N GLY A 333 -10.33 23.19 21.71
CA GLY A 333 -9.81 22.87 20.39
C GLY A 333 -10.70 23.32 19.24
N TRP A 334 -10.18 23.13 18.03
CA TRP A 334 -10.91 23.29 16.79
C TRP A 334 -11.59 21.96 16.42
N TYR A 335 -12.80 21.75 16.93
CA TYR A 335 -13.57 20.53 16.64
C TYR A 335 -14.53 20.77 15.46
N CYS A 336 -14.00 20.65 14.25
CA CYS A 336 -14.74 20.79 12.99
C CYS A 336 -14.52 19.53 12.13
N MET A 337 -15.22 18.45 12.48
CA MET A 337 -15.14 17.19 11.74
C MET A 337 -15.76 17.35 10.34
N PRO A 338 -15.18 16.70 9.31
CA PRO A 338 -15.78 16.67 7.99
C PRO A 338 -17.10 15.89 8.00
N GLU A 339 -17.88 16.03 6.94
CA GLU A 339 -19.14 15.33 6.76
C GLU A 339 -18.99 14.11 5.84
N VAL A 340 -19.95 13.18 5.90
CA VAL A 340 -20.00 12.05 4.95
C VAL A 340 -20.15 12.58 3.54
N GLY A 341 -19.28 12.14 2.64
CA GLY A 341 -19.18 12.62 1.27
C GLY A 341 -18.10 13.68 1.03
N ASP A 342 -17.58 14.32 2.09
CA ASP A 342 -16.50 15.31 1.94
C ASP A 342 -15.21 14.66 1.43
N GLU A 343 -14.46 15.43 0.64
CA GLU A 343 -13.16 15.02 0.12
C GLU A 343 -12.05 15.35 1.10
N VAL A 344 -11.17 14.38 1.37
CA VAL A 344 -10.05 14.49 2.31
C VAL A 344 -8.78 13.86 1.74
N ARG A 345 -7.65 14.13 2.40
CA ARG A 345 -6.38 13.48 2.13
C ARG A 345 -6.05 12.51 3.24
N LEU A 346 -5.76 11.26 2.91
CA LEU A 346 -5.06 10.36 3.81
C LEU A 346 -3.56 10.58 3.66
N TYR A 347 -2.93 11.19 4.66
CA TYR A 347 -1.51 11.55 4.65
C TYR A 347 -0.66 10.49 5.35
N PHE A 348 0.50 10.19 4.77
CA PHE A 348 1.47 9.23 5.27
C PHE A 348 2.73 9.99 5.71
N PRO A 349 2.93 10.22 7.02
CA PRO A 349 4.08 10.98 7.51
C PRO A 349 5.41 10.27 7.28
N ASP A 350 5.39 8.93 7.22
CA ASP A 350 6.56 8.08 7.06
C ASP A 350 6.22 6.84 6.19
N GLU A 351 7.15 5.89 6.13
CA GLU A 351 7.02 4.67 5.34
C GLU A 351 6.04 3.61 5.92
N GLN A 352 5.44 3.88 7.09
CA GLN A 352 4.58 2.93 7.81
C GLN A 352 3.10 3.33 7.68
N GLU A 353 2.31 2.49 7.01
CA GLU A 353 0.89 2.77 6.75
C GLU A 353 0.04 2.95 8.02
N LYS A 354 0.44 2.35 9.15
CA LYS A 354 -0.25 2.48 10.44
C LYS A 354 -0.23 3.91 11.00
N ASN A 355 0.73 4.73 10.58
CA ASN A 355 0.89 6.11 11.03
C ASN A 355 0.10 7.10 10.15
N ALA A 356 -0.64 6.58 9.16
CA ALA A 356 -1.48 7.39 8.30
C ALA A 356 -2.64 8.04 9.06
N TYR A 357 -2.94 9.29 8.72
CA TYR A 357 -4.04 10.04 9.29
C TYR A 357 -4.77 10.86 8.21
N ALA A 358 -6.07 11.05 8.40
CA ALA A 358 -6.85 11.90 7.51
C ALA A 358 -6.58 13.37 7.85
N ALA A 359 -6.37 14.19 6.84
CA ALA A 359 -6.09 15.60 7.00
C ALA A 359 -6.73 16.39 5.85
N SER A 360 -7.07 17.65 6.15
CA SER A 360 -7.50 18.67 5.20
C SER A 360 -8.68 18.28 4.31
N SER A 361 -9.80 18.99 4.44
CA SER A 361 -10.79 19.02 3.38
C SER A 361 -10.13 19.51 2.09
N VAL A 362 -10.27 18.76 1.01
CA VAL A 362 -9.77 19.17 -0.30
C VAL A 362 -10.81 20.08 -0.90
N ASP A 363 -10.41 21.30 -1.27
CA ASP A 363 -11.32 22.21 -1.94
C ASP A 363 -11.71 21.61 -3.29
N THR A 364 -12.97 21.24 -3.40
CA THR A 364 -13.60 20.81 -4.63
C THR A 364 -14.56 21.89 -5.07
N ASP A 365 -14.88 21.95 -6.37
CA ASP A 365 -15.81 22.95 -6.89
C ASP A 365 -17.09 22.92 -6.07
N SER A 366 -17.45 24.09 -5.52
CA SER A 366 -18.65 24.20 -4.71
C SER A 366 -19.87 23.86 -5.55
N SER A 367 -20.78 23.05 -5.01
CA SER A 367 -22.10 22.86 -5.61
C SER A 367 -22.93 24.15 -5.68
N ASP A 368 -22.54 25.17 -4.91
CA ASP A 368 -23.08 26.51 -4.96
C ASP A 368 -22.01 27.47 -5.50
N PRO A 369 -22.10 27.89 -6.78
CA PRO A 369 -21.05 28.70 -7.42
C PRO A 369 -20.90 30.10 -6.81
N GLN A 370 -21.84 30.54 -5.96
CA GLN A 370 -21.71 31.82 -5.26
C GLN A 370 -20.86 31.70 -4.00
N LYS A 371 -20.79 30.52 -3.37
CA LYS A 371 -20.02 30.33 -2.13
C LYS A 371 -18.54 30.24 -2.43
N ARG A 372 -17.74 30.96 -1.62
CA ARG A 372 -16.27 31.01 -1.73
C ARG A 372 -15.78 31.48 -3.12
N SER A 373 -16.61 32.25 -3.82
CA SER A 373 -16.30 32.82 -5.14
C SER A 373 -15.50 34.12 -5.06
N ASP A 374 -15.65 34.89 -3.97
CA ASP A 374 -14.93 36.13 -3.71
C ASP A 374 -13.91 35.94 -2.57
N PRO A 375 -12.59 36.01 -2.83
CA PRO A 375 -11.56 35.83 -1.81
C PRO A 375 -11.52 36.94 -0.75
N SER A 376 -12.17 38.09 -0.99
CA SER A 376 -12.32 39.15 0.01
C SER A 376 -13.37 38.82 1.07
N VAL A 377 -14.26 37.87 0.78
CA VAL A 377 -15.30 37.38 1.70
C VAL A 377 -14.88 36.03 2.29
N LYS A 378 -14.53 36.03 3.57
CA LYS A 378 -14.13 34.82 4.30
C LYS A 378 -15.29 34.37 5.16
N SER A 379 -15.57 33.07 5.20
CA SER A 379 -16.68 32.54 6.00
C SER A 379 -16.35 31.22 6.67
N ILE A 380 -16.86 31.03 7.88
CA ILE A 380 -16.98 29.73 8.53
C ILE A 380 -18.45 29.35 8.46
N SER A 381 -18.78 28.23 7.82
CA SER A 381 -20.16 27.82 7.57
C SER A 381 -20.39 26.33 7.81
N THR A 382 -21.61 25.98 8.20
CA THR A 382 -22.06 24.58 8.35
C THR A 382 -23.11 24.22 7.30
N LYS A 383 -23.34 22.93 7.04
CA LYS A 383 -24.45 22.49 6.17
C LYS A 383 -25.83 22.96 6.63
N TYR A 384 -25.97 23.32 7.90
CA TYR A 384 -27.22 23.80 8.51
C TYR A 384 -27.46 25.29 8.31
N GLY A 385 -26.62 25.96 7.50
CA GLY A 385 -26.77 27.39 7.17
C GLY A 385 -26.33 28.35 8.27
N LYS A 386 -25.70 27.87 9.35
CA LYS A 386 -25.06 28.70 10.38
C LYS A 386 -23.75 29.25 9.82
N GLN A 387 -23.51 30.55 9.93
CA GLN A 387 -22.32 31.18 9.36
C GLN A 387 -21.75 32.30 10.24
N ILE A 388 -20.43 32.48 10.16
CA ILE A 388 -19.74 33.72 10.51
C ILE A 388 -19.05 34.21 9.24
N VAL A 389 -19.34 35.44 8.82
CA VAL A 389 -18.88 36.02 7.56
C VAL A 389 -18.07 37.28 7.85
N PHE A 390 -16.86 37.32 7.31
CA PHE A 390 -15.95 38.46 7.34
C PHE A 390 -15.85 39.02 5.92
N LYS A 391 -16.31 40.25 5.71
CA LYS A 391 -16.27 40.92 4.41
C LYS A 391 -15.86 42.38 4.58
N PRO A 392 -15.40 43.07 3.52
CA PRO A 392 -15.13 44.50 3.60
C PRO A 392 -16.36 45.25 4.16
N GLY A 393 -16.14 46.12 5.14
CA GLY A 393 -17.19 46.93 5.76
C GLY A 393 -18.00 46.25 6.88
N SER A 394 -17.90 44.93 7.09
CA SER A 394 -18.70 44.27 8.15
C SER A 394 -18.28 42.85 8.57
N VAL A 395 -18.69 42.49 9.79
CA VAL A 395 -18.71 41.12 10.31
C VAL A 395 -20.16 40.72 10.58
N GLU A 396 -20.57 39.55 10.09
CA GLU A 396 -21.94 39.04 10.22
C GLU A 396 -21.95 37.67 10.89
N ILE A 397 -22.85 37.47 11.86
CA ILE A 397 -23.14 36.19 12.50
C ILE A 397 -24.57 35.80 12.13
N ILE A 398 -24.71 34.68 11.43
CA ILE A 398 -25.95 34.23 10.82
C ILE A 398 -26.35 32.91 11.46
N GLY A 399 -27.51 32.91 12.13
CA GLY A 399 -28.12 31.71 12.67
C GLY A 399 -28.81 30.92 11.55
N SER A 400 -29.92 31.41 11.05
CA SER A 400 -30.69 30.80 9.96
C SER A 400 -31.87 31.70 9.62
N GLY A 401 -32.19 31.88 8.35
CA GLY A 401 -33.22 32.83 7.93
C GLY A 401 -32.81 34.25 8.31
N SER A 402 -33.72 35.02 8.94
CA SER A 402 -33.48 36.41 9.35
C SER A 402 -32.85 36.59 10.75
N LEU A 403 -32.32 35.53 11.36
CA LEU A 403 -31.52 35.64 12.59
C LEU A 403 -30.11 36.12 12.25
N LEU A 404 -29.86 37.42 12.43
CA LEU A 404 -28.64 38.10 12.01
C LEU A 404 -28.14 39.03 13.11
N MET A 405 -26.86 38.95 13.41
CA MET A 405 -26.12 40.00 14.11
C MET A 405 -25.08 40.55 13.15
N ARG A 406 -24.99 41.87 13.03
CA ARG A 406 -24.11 42.55 12.08
C ARG A 406 -23.38 43.69 12.76
N LEU A 407 -22.07 43.74 12.56
CA LEU A 407 -21.19 44.82 12.97
C LEU A 407 -20.65 45.46 11.70
N THR A 408 -20.84 46.77 11.55
CA THR A 408 -20.45 47.51 10.34
C THR A 408 -19.50 48.65 10.69
N ASP A 409 -18.60 48.97 9.75
CA ASP A 409 -17.60 50.04 9.95
C ASP A 409 -18.25 51.42 10.13
N ASP A 410 -19.31 51.70 9.34
CA ASP A 410 -19.97 53.02 9.32
C ASP A 410 -21.28 53.08 10.12
N GLY A 411 -21.93 51.95 10.39
CA GLY A 411 -23.30 51.87 10.91
C GLY A 411 -23.43 51.30 12.32
N GLY A 412 -22.33 50.87 12.96
CA GLY A 412 -22.35 50.31 14.30
C GLY A 412 -22.86 48.86 14.34
N ILE A 413 -23.65 48.51 15.37
CA ILE A 413 -24.10 47.15 15.69
C ILE A 413 -25.61 47.01 15.47
N GLU A 414 -26.02 45.95 14.80
CA GLU A 414 -27.41 45.61 14.53
C GLU A 414 -27.72 44.16 14.92
N ILE A 415 -28.84 43.95 15.60
CA ILE A 415 -29.34 42.63 16.02
C ILE A 415 -30.77 42.47 15.50
N ASN A 416 -30.95 41.59 14.53
CA ASN A 416 -32.24 41.33 13.89
C ASN A 416 -32.73 39.92 14.20
N SER A 417 -34.00 39.84 14.60
CA SER A 417 -34.67 38.57 14.89
C SER A 417 -36.16 38.67 14.59
N HIS A 418 -36.69 37.66 13.90
CA HIS A 418 -38.13 37.43 13.73
C HIS A 418 -38.76 36.67 14.92
N LYS A 419 -37.97 36.42 15.97
CA LYS A 419 -38.38 35.77 17.22
C LYS A 419 -37.99 36.64 18.41
N LYS A 420 -38.48 36.28 19.61
CA LYS A 420 -38.13 36.96 20.86
C LYS A 420 -36.61 37.11 21.04
N ILE A 421 -36.18 38.34 21.32
CA ILE A 421 -34.85 38.64 21.86
C ILE A 421 -35.00 38.72 23.39
N SER A 422 -34.10 38.07 24.13
CA SER A 422 -34.11 38.06 25.60
C SER A 422 -32.74 38.47 26.11
N ILE A 423 -32.70 39.48 26.97
CA ILE A 423 -31.48 39.98 27.63
C ILE A 423 -31.70 39.83 29.14
N SER A 424 -30.76 39.19 29.84
CA SER A 424 -30.86 38.91 31.27
C SER A 424 -29.48 38.92 31.91
N ALA A 425 -29.34 39.55 33.08
CA ALA A 425 -28.13 39.55 33.91
C ALA A 425 -28.49 39.20 35.37
N MET A 426 -27.52 38.64 36.12
CA MET A 426 -27.66 38.41 37.57
C MET A 426 -27.45 39.70 38.38
N GLU A 427 -26.65 40.60 37.83
CA GLU A 427 -26.42 41.95 38.35
C GLU A 427 -27.14 42.95 37.42
N ASP A 428 -26.58 44.14 37.23
CA ASP A 428 -27.22 45.23 36.52
C ASP A 428 -27.11 45.08 34.99
N ILE A 429 -28.14 45.56 34.28
CA ILE A 429 -28.08 45.87 32.84
C ILE A 429 -28.11 47.38 32.71
N GLU A 430 -27.00 47.98 32.29
CA GLU A 430 -26.90 49.43 32.04
C GLU A 430 -27.08 49.74 30.54
N ILE A 431 -27.98 50.68 30.22
CA ILE A 431 -28.21 51.17 28.85
C ILE A 431 -28.01 52.68 28.86
N THR A 432 -26.86 53.12 28.32
CA THR A 432 -26.49 54.53 28.24
C THR A 432 -26.20 54.92 26.79
N GLY A 433 -26.81 56.00 26.32
CA GLY A 433 -26.54 56.59 25.01
C GLY A 433 -26.13 58.04 25.16
N GLY A 434 -25.02 58.45 24.55
CA GLY A 434 -24.58 59.86 24.56
C GLY A 434 -25.53 60.80 23.82
N GLY A 435 -26.39 60.26 22.96
CA GLY A 435 -27.47 60.97 22.28
C GLY A 435 -28.84 60.58 22.84
N LYS A 436 -29.54 59.68 22.15
CA LYS A 436 -30.91 59.24 22.48
C LYS A 436 -30.96 57.73 22.70
N VAL A 437 -31.69 57.31 23.74
CA VAL A 437 -32.17 55.93 23.89
C VAL A 437 -33.62 55.87 23.40
N LEU A 438 -33.92 55.00 22.44
CA LEU A 438 -35.27 54.80 21.90
C LEU A 438 -35.71 53.36 22.19
N ILE A 439 -36.84 53.22 22.88
CA ILE A 439 -37.52 51.94 23.10
C ILE A 439 -38.89 52.05 22.45
N GLN A 440 -39.21 51.13 21.56
CA GLN A 440 -40.45 51.13 20.79
C GLN A 440 -40.99 49.71 20.68
N GLY A 441 -42.30 49.55 20.92
CA GLY A 441 -43.06 48.33 20.67
C GLY A 441 -44.35 48.68 19.94
N GLU A 442 -44.82 47.80 19.06
CA GLU A 442 -46.07 48.00 18.32
C GLU A 442 -47.31 47.78 19.21
N GLU A 443 -47.27 46.75 20.06
CA GLU A 443 -48.37 46.40 20.98
C GLU A 443 -48.24 47.09 22.35
N GLY A 444 -47.01 47.41 22.77
CA GLY A 444 -46.77 48.11 24.03
C GLY A 444 -45.37 47.89 24.63
N ILE A 445 -45.15 48.49 25.79
CA ILE A 445 -43.91 48.42 26.58
C ILE A 445 -44.28 48.19 28.06
N ASP A 446 -43.70 47.16 28.68
CA ASP A 446 -43.86 46.84 30.10
C ASP A 446 -42.51 47.01 30.84
N LEU A 447 -42.49 47.83 31.89
CA LEU A 447 -41.39 47.93 32.86
C LEU A 447 -41.88 47.44 34.23
N LYS A 448 -41.24 46.42 34.79
CA LYS A 448 -41.69 45.76 36.04
C LYS A 448 -40.54 45.66 37.03
N GLN A 449 -40.82 46.01 38.29
CA GLN A 449 -39.91 45.87 39.42
C GLN A 449 -40.69 45.23 40.59
N ALA A 450 -40.49 43.92 40.81
CA ALA A 450 -41.30 43.12 41.74
C ALA A 450 -42.82 43.36 41.50
N ASP A 451 -43.54 43.88 42.50
CA ASP A 451 -44.97 44.16 42.41
C ASP A 451 -45.32 45.52 41.77
N ALA A 452 -44.32 46.37 41.52
CA ALA A 452 -44.50 47.65 40.84
C ALA A 452 -44.39 47.49 39.31
N SER A 453 -45.26 48.17 38.56
CA SER A 453 -45.25 48.13 37.10
C SER A 453 -45.63 49.46 36.43
N LEU A 454 -45.02 49.71 35.27
CA LEU A 454 -45.39 50.73 34.29
C LEU A 454 -45.67 50.01 32.96
N SER A 455 -46.91 50.09 32.48
CA SER A 455 -47.33 49.52 31.19
C SER A 455 -47.78 50.64 30.26
N ILE A 456 -47.20 50.69 29.06
CA ILE A 456 -47.50 51.65 27.99
C ILE A 456 -48.13 50.86 26.84
N MET A 457 -49.45 51.02 26.62
CA MET A 457 -50.21 50.41 25.53
C MET A 457 -51.09 51.50 24.89
N ASP A 458 -52.40 51.28 24.69
CA ASP A 458 -53.38 52.33 24.35
C ASP A 458 -53.48 53.42 25.44
N GLU A 459 -53.25 53.03 26.69
CA GLU A 459 -53.18 53.92 27.87
C GLU A 459 -51.88 53.66 28.65
N VAL A 460 -51.47 54.64 29.45
CA VAL A 460 -50.33 54.49 30.38
C VAL A 460 -50.87 54.08 31.75
N LYS A 461 -50.54 52.87 32.20
CA LYS A 461 -50.96 52.32 33.49
C LYS A 461 -49.76 52.18 34.43
N ILE A 462 -49.91 52.67 35.66
CA ILE A 462 -48.91 52.56 36.73
C ILE A 462 -49.54 51.83 37.91
N SER A 463 -48.86 50.84 38.49
CA SER A 463 -49.33 50.11 39.68
C SER A 463 -48.20 49.86 40.69
N GLY A 464 -48.52 49.86 41.98
CA GLY A 464 -47.59 49.54 43.07
C GLY A 464 -48.21 49.85 44.43
N ALA A 465 -47.53 49.43 45.52
CA ALA A 465 -48.01 49.65 46.89
C ALA A 465 -48.11 51.15 47.26
N LYS A 466 -47.30 52.00 46.63
CA LYS A 466 -47.35 53.46 46.71
C LYS A 466 -46.99 54.04 45.35
N VAL A 467 -47.90 54.78 44.74
CA VAL A 467 -47.70 55.45 43.45
C VAL A 467 -47.74 56.95 43.69
N ASN A 468 -46.61 57.64 43.46
CA ASN A 468 -46.54 59.09 43.48
C ASN A 468 -46.47 59.58 42.03
N ILE A 469 -47.45 60.37 41.60
CA ILE A 469 -47.47 61.05 40.31
C ILE A 469 -47.34 62.54 40.65
N GLU A 470 -46.19 63.13 40.31
CA GLU A 470 -45.94 64.57 40.47
C GLU A 470 -46.05 65.30 39.13
#